data_AF-A0A1Y2E3X9-F1
#
_entry.id   AF-A0A1Y2E3X9-F1
#
_cell.length_a   1.000
_cell.length_b   1.000
_cell.length_c   1.000
_cell.angle_alpha   90.00
_cell.angle_beta   90.00
_cell.angle_gamma   90.00
#
_symmetry.space_group_name_H-M   'P 1'
#
loop_
_entity.id
_entity.type
_entity.pdbx_description
1 polymer ?
#
loop_
_entity_poly.entity_id
_entity_poly.type
_entity_poly.pdbx_seq_one_letter_code
_entity_poly.pdbx_strand_id
1 'polypeptide(L)'
;MGRWSQYDTDEERLPSGMERIGYDADEEIYTFRDSDGSIWQSAPGSRYGQLRRVSGPPAQPERFDQDIDLEGSPPPPYESAEPEVSWRHEMMPLFNWFLVIGLFLLGVFWYLNKAAAGERTVPEVHCSDRAIPYSIRPGDTCWALAENRGVSLDVFLEVNVGLDCDKLGIGETVCLPKNT
;
A
#
# COMPACT_ATOMS: atom_id res chain seq x y z
N MET A 1 16.80 -47.24 -9.03
CA MET A 1 16.29 -47.03 -10.40
C MET A 1 15.19 -45.98 -10.29
N GLY A 2 15.44 -44.78 -10.80
CA GLY A 2 14.50 -43.67 -10.68
C GLY A 2 13.16 -44.04 -11.32
N ARG A 3 12.07 -43.84 -10.58
CA ARG A 3 10.70 -44.01 -11.05
C ARG A 3 10.37 -42.79 -11.91
N TRP A 4 10.92 -42.74 -13.12
CA TRP A 4 10.49 -41.80 -14.14
C TRP A 4 9.01 -42.10 -14.39
N SER A 5 8.15 -41.19 -13.96
CA SER A 5 6.75 -41.30 -14.31
C SER A 5 6.68 -41.02 -15.80
N GLN A 6 6.11 -41.96 -16.54
CA GLN A 6 5.78 -41.85 -17.96
C GLN A 6 4.85 -40.65 -18.29
N TYR A 7 4.48 -39.86 -17.27
CA TYR A 7 3.72 -38.61 -17.33
C TYR A 7 4.59 -37.33 -17.19
N ASP A 8 5.91 -37.46 -17.04
CA ASP A 8 6.85 -36.31 -16.98
C ASP A 8 7.43 -35.95 -18.36
N THR A 9 7.00 -36.64 -19.41
CA THR A 9 7.48 -36.38 -20.77
C THR A 9 6.67 -35.23 -21.40
N ASP A 10 7.31 -34.40 -22.21
CA ASP A 10 6.68 -33.16 -22.70
C ASP A 10 5.63 -33.39 -23.77
N GLU A 11 5.58 -34.59 -24.35
CA GLU A 11 4.68 -34.97 -25.44
C GLU A 11 3.20 -34.92 -25.03
N GLU A 12 2.88 -35.13 -23.74
CA GLU A 12 1.51 -35.01 -23.23
C GLU A 12 1.08 -33.56 -22.94
N ARG A 13 2.05 -32.64 -22.81
CA ARG A 13 1.82 -31.24 -22.44
C ARG A 13 1.91 -30.29 -23.63
N LEU A 14 2.59 -30.71 -24.68
CA LEU A 14 2.77 -29.94 -25.90
C LEU A 14 1.71 -30.32 -26.95
N PRO A 15 1.40 -29.42 -27.88
CA PRO A 15 0.60 -29.75 -29.05
C PRO A 15 1.19 -30.95 -29.81
N SER A 16 0.32 -31.78 -30.39
CA SER A 16 0.72 -32.98 -31.14
C SER A 16 1.72 -32.62 -32.26
N GLY A 17 2.90 -33.25 -32.24
CA GLY A 17 3.95 -33.03 -33.24
C GLY A 17 5.00 -31.99 -32.86
N MET A 18 4.87 -31.36 -31.69
CA MET A 18 5.85 -30.41 -31.17
C MET A 18 6.76 -31.05 -30.11
N GLU A 19 8.07 -30.81 -30.22
CA GLU A 19 9.09 -31.34 -29.31
C GLU A 19 9.97 -30.21 -28.76
N ARG A 20 10.37 -30.30 -27.49
CA ARG A 20 11.35 -29.36 -26.90
C ARG A 20 12.76 -29.69 -27.40
N ILE A 21 13.43 -28.70 -28.00
CA ILE A 21 14.79 -28.85 -28.54
C ILE A 21 15.87 -28.10 -27.76
N GLY A 22 15.51 -27.23 -26.82
CA GLY A 22 16.50 -26.47 -26.04
C GLY A 22 15.94 -25.74 -24.83
N TYR A 23 16.85 -25.31 -23.96
CA TYR A 23 16.60 -24.43 -22.82
C TYR A 23 17.76 -23.46 -22.67
N ASP A 24 17.45 -22.16 -22.65
CA ASP A 24 18.36 -21.09 -22.28
C ASP A 24 18.19 -20.79 -20.79
N ALA A 25 19.26 -20.94 -20.02
CA ALA A 25 19.22 -20.73 -18.56
C ALA A 25 19.36 -19.26 -18.17
N ASP A 26 19.98 -18.42 -19.00
CA ASP A 26 20.18 -17.01 -18.72
C ASP A 26 18.89 -16.22 -19.00
N GLU A 27 18.17 -16.60 -20.06
CA GLU A 27 16.87 -16.00 -20.43
C GLU A 27 15.67 -16.75 -19.85
N GLU A 28 15.90 -17.94 -19.27
CA GLU A 28 14.87 -18.86 -18.78
C GLU A 28 13.83 -19.25 -19.86
N ILE A 29 14.25 -19.38 -21.12
CA ILE A 29 13.38 -19.66 -22.28
C ILE A 29 13.55 -21.10 -22.78
N TYR A 30 12.43 -21.76 -23.06
CA TYR A 30 12.40 -23.07 -23.72
C TYR A 30 12.18 -22.90 -25.23
N THR A 31 12.93 -23.66 -26.03
CA THR A 31 12.78 -23.70 -27.49
C THR A 31 12.15 -25.02 -27.93
N PHE A 32 11.17 -24.95 -28.82
CA PHE A 32 10.41 -26.06 -29.36
C PHE A 32 10.47 -26.08 -30.88
N ARG A 33 10.37 -27.28 -31.46
CA ARG A 33 10.27 -27.52 -32.89
C ARG A 33 8.98 -28.26 -33.18
N ASP A 34 8.23 -27.76 -34.15
CA ASP A 34 7.02 -28.40 -34.66
C ASP A 34 7.35 -29.30 -35.87
N SER A 35 6.43 -30.19 -36.21
CA SER A 35 6.45 -31.16 -37.31
C SER A 35 6.66 -30.52 -38.68
N ASP A 36 6.24 -29.26 -38.87
CA ASP A 36 6.44 -28.46 -40.07
C ASP A 36 7.86 -27.82 -40.14
N GLY A 37 8.69 -28.05 -39.11
CA GLY A 37 10.02 -27.47 -38.96
C GLY A 37 10.03 -26.06 -38.37
N SER A 38 8.87 -25.50 -38.01
CA SER A 38 8.78 -24.21 -37.34
C SER A 38 9.39 -24.26 -35.94
N ILE A 39 10.05 -23.18 -35.54
CA ILE A 39 10.62 -23.00 -34.22
C ILE A 39 9.75 -22.06 -33.39
N TRP A 40 9.52 -22.46 -32.15
CA TRP A 40 8.70 -21.76 -31.19
C TRP A 40 9.46 -21.56 -29.88
N GLN A 41 9.21 -20.47 -29.17
CA GLN A 41 9.83 -20.15 -27.87
C GLN A 41 8.75 -19.87 -26.81
N SER A 42 9.03 -20.23 -25.56
CA SER A 42 8.20 -19.86 -24.40
C SER A 42 8.45 -18.42 -23.95
N ALA A 43 7.58 -17.89 -23.09
CA ALA A 43 7.91 -16.72 -22.28
C ALA A 43 9.03 -17.05 -21.26
N PRO A 44 9.82 -16.06 -20.80
CA PRO A 44 10.81 -16.23 -19.74
C PRO A 44 10.22 -16.86 -18.48
N GLY A 45 10.91 -17.84 -17.90
CA GLY A 45 10.51 -18.57 -16.69
C GLY A 45 9.31 -19.51 -16.88
N SER A 46 8.67 -19.51 -18.05
CA SER A 46 7.48 -20.30 -18.33
C SER A 46 7.84 -21.63 -18.98
N ARG A 47 7.81 -22.71 -18.19
CA ARG A 47 8.04 -24.07 -18.72
C ARG A 47 7.00 -24.51 -19.74
N TYR A 48 5.76 -24.05 -19.58
CA TYR A 48 4.62 -24.29 -20.47
C TYR A 48 3.76 -23.02 -20.49
N GLY A 49 3.09 -22.72 -21.60
CA GLY A 49 2.27 -21.51 -21.73
C GLY A 49 2.07 -21.09 -23.19
N GLN A 50 1.90 -19.79 -23.42
CA GLN A 50 1.83 -19.25 -24.78
C GLN A 50 3.18 -19.41 -25.47
N LEU A 51 3.18 -20.04 -26.65
CA LEU A 51 4.36 -20.21 -27.47
C LEU A 51 4.36 -19.17 -28.58
N ARG A 52 5.50 -18.50 -28.76
CA ARG A 52 5.70 -17.52 -29.82
C ARG A 52 6.51 -18.15 -30.94
N ARG A 53 6.01 -18.04 -32.17
CA ARG A 53 6.72 -18.53 -33.36
C ARG A 53 7.89 -17.61 -33.68
N VAL A 54 9.08 -18.19 -33.82
CA VAL A 54 10.33 -17.46 -34.06
C VAL A 54 10.84 -17.69 -35.47
N SER A 55 10.59 -18.87 -36.06
CA SER A 55 10.95 -19.15 -37.46
C SER A 55 10.14 -20.30 -38.05
N GLY A 56 10.09 -20.39 -39.38
CA GLY A 56 9.48 -21.50 -40.12
C GLY A 56 8.90 -21.07 -41.48
N PRO A 57 8.33 -22.00 -42.27
CA PRO A 57 7.72 -21.69 -43.57
C PRO A 57 6.67 -20.58 -43.41
N PRO A 58 6.54 -19.60 -44.32
CA PRO A 58 5.46 -18.63 -44.21
C PRO A 58 4.13 -19.37 -44.07
N ALA A 59 3.32 -19.02 -43.06
CA ALA A 59 2.00 -19.59 -42.89
C ALA A 59 1.29 -19.47 -44.23
N GLN A 60 0.84 -20.59 -44.80
CA GLN A 60 0.12 -20.55 -46.06
C GLN A 60 -1.05 -19.57 -45.86
N PRO A 61 -1.12 -18.47 -46.62
CA PRO A 61 -2.20 -17.53 -46.43
C PRO A 61 -3.50 -18.29 -46.68
N GLU A 62 -4.36 -18.35 -45.67
CA GLU A 62 -5.72 -18.80 -45.89
C GLU A 62 -6.29 -17.97 -47.04
N ARG A 63 -6.74 -18.67 -48.09
CA ARG A 63 -7.27 -18.08 -49.31
C ARG A 63 -8.52 -17.26 -48.97
N PHE A 64 -8.32 -16.00 -48.63
CA PHE A 64 -9.34 -14.97 -48.74
C PHE A 64 -9.16 -14.33 -50.12
N ASP A 65 -10.03 -14.72 -51.05
CA ASP A 65 -10.19 -14.03 -52.32
C ASP A 65 -10.62 -12.59 -52.03
N GLN A 66 -9.71 -11.63 -52.22
CA GLN A 66 -10.04 -10.22 -52.33
C GLN A 66 -9.12 -9.58 -53.36
N ASP A 67 -9.70 -9.38 -54.53
CA ASP A 67 -9.16 -8.58 -55.62
C ASP A 67 -8.90 -7.16 -55.09
N ILE A 68 -7.65 -6.68 -55.17
CA ILE A 68 -7.26 -5.28 -55.40
C ILE A 68 -5.78 -5.30 -55.81
N ASP A 69 -5.53 -4.93 -57.06
CA ASP A 69 -4.21 -4.62 -57.60
C ASP A 69 -3.59 -3.42 -56.89
N LEU A 70 -2.34 -3.50 -56.44
CA LEU A 70 -1.37 -2.38 -56.47
C LEU A 70 0.02 -2.81 -55.96
N GLU A 71 0.97 -2.80 -56.91
CA GLU A 71 2.41 -2.58 -56.79
C GLU A 71 3.18 -3.05 -55.53
N GLY A 72 3.94 -4.14 -55.74
CA GLY A 72 5.39 -4.11 -55.61
C GLY A 72 5.97 -3.44 -54.36
N SER A 73 5.86 -4.11 -53.21
CA SER A 73 6.75 -3.88 -52.07
C SER A 73 7.32 -5.22 -51.63
N PRO A 74 8.66 -5.40 -51.56
CA PRO A 74 9.22 -6.62 -51.02
C PRO A 74 8.80 -6.75 -49.55
N PRO A 75 8.56 -7.98 -49.04
CA PRO A 75 8.26 -8.16 -47.62
C PRO A 75 9.42 -7.59 -46.80
N PRO A 76 9.14 -6.91 -45.67
CA PRO A 76 10.19 -6.42 -44.81
C PRO A 76 11.08 -7.60 -44.37
N PRO A 77 12.39 -7.37 -44.16
CA PRO A 77 13.22 -8.35 -43.47
C PRO A 77 12.51 -8.72 -42.16
N TYR A 78 12.64 -9.97 -41.75
CA TYR A 78 12.05 -10.52 -40.53
C TYR A 78 12.61 -9.80 -39.29
N GLU A 79 12.20 -8.57 -39.06
CA GLU A 79 12.50 -7.87 -37.82
C GLU A 79 11.45 -8.35 -36.83
N SER A 80 11.88 -9.24 -35.95
CA SER A 80 11.09 -9.83 -34.89
C SER A 80 10.61 -8.75 -33.94
N ALA A 81 9.54 -8.04 -34.32
CA ALA A 81 8.82 -7.13 -33.44
C ALA A 81 8.24 -7.97 -32.30
N GLU A 82 8.90 -7.92 -31.15
CA GLU A 82 8.37 -8.43 -29.91
C GLU A 82 7.10 -7.64 -29.57
N PRO A 83 5.96 -8.30 -29.31
CA PRO A 83 4.83 -7.59 -28.75
C PRO A 83 5.31 -7.04 -27.40
N GLU A 84 5.50 -5.73 -27.31
CA GLU A 84 5.91 -5.08 -26.06
C GLU A 84 4.87 -5.42 -24.99
N VAL A 85 5.25 -6.30 -24.06
CA VAL A 85 4.39 -6.63 -22.92
C VAL A 85 4.31 -5.36 -22.09
N SER A 86 3.14 -4.72 -22.07
CA SER A 86 2.96 -3.46 -21.37
C SER A 86 3.28 -3.67 -19.88
N TRP A 87 4.34 -3.01 -19.39
CA TRP A 87 4.78 -2.94 -17.98
C TRP A 87 3.63 -2.74 -16.97
N ARG A 88 2.49 -2.23 -17.42
CA ARG A 88 1.26 -2.12 -16.65
C ARG A 88 0.78 -3.47 -16.11
N HIS A 89 1.05 -4.60 -16.78
CA HIS A 89 0.58 -5.93 -16.34
C HIS A 89 1.37 -6.52 -15.17
N GLU A 90 2.63 -6.13 -15.01
CA GLU A 90 3.49 -6.59 -13.92
C GLU A 90 3.32 -5.78 -12.63
N MET A 91 2.89 -4.52 -12.72
CA MET A 91 2.64 -3.66 -11.55
C MET A 91 1.25 -3.81 -10.93
N MET A 92 0.31 -4.51 -11.60
CA MET A 92 -1.06 -4.74 -11.11
C MET A 92 -1.16 -5.41 -9.71
N PRO A 93 -0.32 -6.38 -9.30
CA PRO A 93 -0.49 -7.04 -8.00
C PRO A 93 -0.03 -6.19 -6.80
N LEU A 94 0.90 -5.24 -6.99
CA LEU A 94 1.41 -4.41 -5.89
C LEU A 94 0.39 -3.33 -5.47
N PHE A 95 -0.36 -2.80 -6.43
CA PHE A 95 -1.29 -1.69 -6.18
C PHE A 95 -2.43 -2.07 -5.21
N ASN A 96 -2.88 -3.34 -5.23
CA ASN A 96 -3.92 -3.82 -4.31
C ASN A 96 -3.46 -3.80 -2.85
N TRP A 97 -2.20 -4.19 -2.58
CA TRP A 97 -1.65 -4.15 -1.22
C TRP A 97 -1.51 -2.72 -0.69
N PHE A 98 -1.05 -1.78 -1.53
CA PHE A 98 -0.97 -0.37 -1.12
C PHE A 98 -2.34 0.25 -0.84
N LEU A 99 -3.39 -0.15 -1.59
CA LEU A 99 -4.76 0.28 -1.30
C LEU A 99 -5.28 -0.27 0.02
N VAL A 100 -5.09 -1.56 0.30
CA VAL A 100 -5.50 -2.18 1.58
C VAL A 100 -4.75 -1.56 2.75
N ILE A 101 -3.42 -1.40 2.63
CA ILE A 101 -2.58 -0.75 3.65
C ILE A 101 -3.02 0.71 3.86
N GLY A 102 -3.28 1.45 2.78
CA GLY A 102 -3.75 2.83 2.85
C GLY A 102 -5.10 2.97 3.57
N LEU A 103 -6.09 2.15 3.22
CA LEU A 103 -7.40 2.14 3.87
C LEU A 103 -7.30 1.73 5.34
N PHE A 104 -6.44 0.76 5.67
CA PHE A 104 -6.17 0.35 7.04
C PHE A 104 -5.53 1.49 7.86
N LEU A 105 -4.50 2.13 7.33
CA LEU A 105 -3.83 3.27 8.00
C LEU A 105 -4.78 4.47 8.18
N LEU A 106 -5.61 4.77 7.19
CA LEU A 106 -6.64 5.81 7.30
C LEU A 106 -7.67 5.47 8.38
N GLY A 107 -8.11 4.21 8.45
CA GLY A 107 -9.03 3.73 9.48
C GLY A 107 -8.42 3.80 10.89
N VAL A 108 -7.17 3.39 11.05
CA VAL A 108 -6.42 3.48 12.31
C VAL A 108 -6.23 4.95 12.71
N PHE A 109 -5.80 5.81 11.79
CA PHE A 109 -5.63 7.24 12.07
C PHE A 109 -6.95 7.91 12.46
N TRP A 110 -8.04 7.60 11.75
CA TRP A 110 -9.37 8.08 12.09
C TRP A 110 -9.82 7.58 13.47
N TYR A 111 -9.62 6.30 13.77
CA TYR A 111 -9.95 5.70 15.06
C TYR A 111 -9.13 6.32 16.21
N LEU A 112 -7.82 6.47 16.05
CA LEU A 112 -6.94 7.08 17.04
C LEU A 112 -7.28 8.55 17.26
N ASN A 113 -7.59 9.32 16.21
CA ASN A 113 -8.03 10.70 16.36
C ASN A 113 -9.41 10.82 16.98
N LYS A 114 -10.35 9.90 16.68
CA LYS A 114 -11.67 9.88 17.32
C LYS A 114 -11.57 9.47 18.80
N ALA A 115 -10.71 8.52 19.12
CA ALA A 115 -10.42 8.12 20.50
C ALA A 115 -9.71 9.24 21.28
N ALA A 116 -8.81 9.99 20.65
CA ALA A 116 -8.16 11.17 21.23
C ALA A 116 -9.09 12.39 21.31
N ALA A 117 -10.14 12.43 20.48
CA ALA A 117 -11.25 13.37 20.55
C ALA A 117 -12.39 12.87 21.46
N GLY A 118 -12.11 11.88 22.32
CA GLY A 118 -12.92 11.64 23.50
C GLY A 118 -13.21 12.97 24.16
N GLU A 119 -14.50 13.24 24.34
CA GLU A 119 -15.10 14.48 24.81
C GLU A 119 -14.16 15.19 25.78
N ARG A 120 -13.46 16.24 25.30
CA ARG A 120 -12.82 17.20 26.20
C ARG A 120 -13.96 17.96 26.85
N THR A 121 -14.67 17.28 27.76
CA THR A 121 -15.34 17.94 28.85
C THR A 121 -14.20 18.64 29.57
N VAL A 122 -13.92 19.89 29.20
CA VAL A 122 -13.23 20.79 30.12
C VAL A 122 -14.04 20.63 31.39
N PRO A 123 -13.49 20.02 32.47
CA PRO A 123 -14.23 19.94 33.70
C PRO A 123 -14.61 21.38 33.99
N GLU A 124 -15.90 21.68 33.92
CA GLU A 124 -16.40 22.99 34.28
C GLU A 124 -16.06 23.08 35.76
N VAL A 125 -14.93 23.72 36.08
CA VAL A 125 -14.49 23.92 37.44
C VAL A 125 -15.51 24.88 38.03
N HIS A 126 -16.54 24.29 38.61
CA HIS A 126 -17.67 25.00 39.15
C HIS A 126 -17.25 25.55 40.51
N CYS A 127 -16.58 26.69 40.48
CA CYS A 127 -16.27 27.44 41.69
C CYS A 127 -17.58 27.84 42.38
N SER A 128 -17.55 27.94 43.71
CA SER A 128 -18.67 28.52 44.47
C SER A 128 -18.86 30.01 44.11
N ASP A 129 -20.03 30.59 44.40
CA ASP A 129 -20.32 32.00 44.11
C ASP A 129 -19.31 33.01 44.70
N ARG A 130 -18.50 32.56 45.67
CA ARG A 130 -17.45 33.36 46.33
C ARG A 130 -16.07 33.22 45.70
N ALA A 131 -15.92 32.43 44.64
CA ALA A 131 -14.67 32.21 43.95
C ALA A 131 -14.83 32.36 42.43
N ILE A 132 -13.73 32.66 41.75
CA ILE A 132 -13.68 32.89 40.31
C ILE A 132 -12.70 31.88 39.71
N PRO A 133 -13.07 31.15 38.64
CA PRO A 133 -12.16 30.25 37.97
C PRO A 133 -11.01 31.02 37.34
N TYR A 134 -9.80 30.50 37.50
CA TYR A 134 -8.57 31.09 36.99
C TYR A 134 -7.67 30.01 36.42
N SER A 135 -7.15 30.23 35.22
CA SER A 135 -6.21 29.32 34.56
C SER A 135 -4.78 29.70 34.90
N ILE A 136 -4.04 28.74 35.46
CA ILE A 136 -2.66 28.89 35.94
C ILE A 136 -1.73 29.24 34.79
N ARG A 137 -0.94 30.29 35.00
CA ARG A 137 0.06 30.80 34.07
C ARG A 137 1.48 30.38 34.48
N PRO A 138 2.44 30.40 33.53
CA PRO A 138 3.83 30.15 33.88
C PRO A 138 4.33 31.12 34.95
N GLY A 139 4.86 30.59 36.06
CA GLY A 139 5.38 31.36 37.19
C GLY A 139 4.39 31.61 38.33
N ASP A 140 3.13 31.18 38.20
CA ASP A 140 2.17 31.24 39.30
C ASP A 140 2.54 30.24 40.41
N THR A 141 2.28 30.64 41.66
CA THR A 141 2.40 29.78 42.84
C THR A 141 1.15 29.95 43.70
N CYS A 142 0.77 28.93 44.46
CA CYS A 142 -0.36 29.04 45.40
C CYS A 142 -0.20 30.23 46.35
N TRP A 143 1.03 30.46 46.84
CA TRP A 143 1.33 31.57 47.75
C TRP A 143 1.11 32.92 47.06
N ALA A 144 1.67 33.14 45.87
CA ALA A 144 1.49 34.40 45.14
C ALA A 144 0.02 34.66 44.74
N LEU A 145 -0.72 33.61 44.40
CA LEU A 145 -2.15 33.71 44.07
C LEU A 145 -2.99 34.05 45.31
N ALA A 146 -2.70 33.45 46.46
CA ALA A 146 -3.36 33.74 47.73
C ALA A 146 -3.05 35.17 48.22
N GLU A 147 -1.77 35.56 48.20
CA GLU A 147 -1.30 36.89 48.60
C GLU A 147 -1.92 38.00 47.72
N ASN A 148 -1.96 37.79 46.41
CA ASN A 148 -2.62 38.72 45.47
C ASN A 148 -4.12 38.89 45.73
N ARG A 149 -4.75 37.95 46.44
CA ARG A 149 -6.16 38.00 46.85
C ARG A 149 -6.36 38.40 48.30
N GLY A 150 -5.29 38.68 49.04
CA GLY A 150 -5.35 39.07 50.46
C GLY A 150 -5.86 37.96 51.37
N VAL A 151 -5.74 36.69 50.98
CA VAL A 151 -6.17 35.52 51.79
C VAL A 151 -4.95 34.71 52.23
N SER A 152 -5.09 33.95 53.32
CA SER A 152 -4.04 32.99 53.71
C SER A 152 -4.00 31.80 52.76
N LEU A 153 -2.84 31.14 52.70
CA LEU A 153 -2.65 29.91 51.92
C LEU A 153 -3.63 28.81 52.36
N ASP A 154 -3.92 28.70 53.65
CA ASP A 154 -4.85 27.71 54.18
C ASP A 154 -6.28 27.93 53.63
N VAL A 155 -6.76 29.17 53.61
CA VAL A 155 -8.07 29.53 53.04
C VAL A 155 -8.10 29.26 51.53
N PHE A 156 -6.99 29.49 50.83
CA PHE A 156 -6.87 29.17 49.41
C PHE A 156 -7.00 27.67 49.14
N LEU A 157 -6.37 26.83 49.97
CA LEU A 157 -6.43 25.37 49.88
C LEU A 157 -7.79 24.80 50.30
N GLU A 158 -8.48 25.43 51.25
CA GLU A 158 -9.85 25.06 51.63
C GLU A 158 -10.83 25.23 50.47
N VAL A 159 -10.65 26.27 49.64
CA VAL A 159 -11.47 26.49 48.43
C VAL A 159 -11.11 25.51 47.31
N ASN A 160 -9.87 25.02 47.27
CA ASN A 160 -9.36 24.11 46.24
C ASN A 160 -8.99 22.74 46.85
N VAL A 161 -10.01 22.04 47.35
CA VAL A 161 -9.82 20.76 48.05
C VAL A 161 -9.09 19.75 47.17
N GLY A 162 -7.94 19.26 47.64
CA GLY A 162 -7.12 18.29 46.93
C GLY A 162 -6.10 18.88 45.95
N LEU A 163 -6.00 20.21 45.85
CA LEU A 163 -4.95 20.88 45.09
C LEU A 163 -3.58 20.65 45.74
N ASP A 164 -2.63 20.18 44.95
CA ASP A 164 -1.24 20.00 45.34
C ASP A 164 -0.39 21.16 44.77
N CYS A 165 0.05 22.06 45.65
CA CYS A 165 0.80 23.26 45.26
C CYS A 165 2.18 22.96 44.65
N ASP A 166 2.75 21.77 44.89
CA ASP A 166 4.03 21.38 44.30
C ASP A 166 3.86 20.82 42.88
N LYS A 167 2.62 20.52 42.47
CA LYS A 167 2.30 19.92 41.17
C LYS A 167 1.38 20.80 40.31
N LEU A 168 1.47 22.12 40.49
CA LEU A 168 0.64 23.08 39.78
C LEU A 168 0.89 23.03 38.26
N GLY A 169 -0.13 22.64 37.49
CA GLY A 169 -0.03 22.51 36.03
C GLY A 169 -0.34 23.81 35.31
N ILE A 170 0.49 24.20 34.33
CA ILE A 170 0.17 25.33 33.44
C ILE A 170 -1.09 24.99 32.63
N GLY A 171 -2.08 25.90 32.62
CA GLY A 171 -3.36 25.71 31.96
C GLY A 171 -4.44 25.04 32.81
N GLU A 172 -4.07 24.49 33.98
CA GLU A 172 -5.03 23.96 34.96
C GLU A 172 -5.89 25.11 35.53
N THR A 173 -7.15 24.82 35.87
CA THR A 173 -8.08 25.82 36.39
C THR A 173 -8.25 25.64 37.90
N VAL A 174 -8.01 26.71 38.65
CA VAL A 174 -8.19 26.81 40.11
C VAL A 174 -9.21 27.87 40.46
N CYS A 175 -9.81 27.76 41.65
CA CYS A 175 -10.77 28.73 42.16
C CYS A 175 -10.07 29.79 43.01
N LEU A 176 -10.09 31.05 42.57
CA LEU A 176 -9.56 32.18 43.32
C LEU A 176 -10.67 32.82 44.16
N PRO A 177 -10.53 32.94 45.49
CA PRO A 177 -11.51 33.65 46.32
C PRO A 177 -11.66 35.11 45.89
N LYS A 178 -12.88 35.64 45.99
CA LYS A 178 -13.16 37.06 45.81
C LYS A 178 -12.59 37.83 47.01
N ASN A 179 -11.98 38.97 46.73
CA ASN A 179 -11.52 39.88 47.78
C ASN A 179 -12.76 40.36 48.56
N THR A 180 -12.77 40.20 49.88
CA THR A 180 -13.82 40.72 50.77
C THR A 180 -13.54 42.16 51.17
#